data_AF-A0A4Z0WBD1-F1
#
_entry.id   AF-A0A4Z0WBD1-F1
#
_cell.length_a   1.000
_cell.length_b   1.000
_cell.length_c   1.000
_cell.angle_alpha   90.00
_cell.angle_beta   90.00
_cell.angle_gamma   90.00
#
_symmetry.space_group_name_H-M   'P 1'
#
loop_
_entity.id
_entity.type
_entity.pdbx_description
1 polymer ?
#
loop_
_entity_poly.entity_id
_entity_poly.type
_entity_poly.pdbx_seq_one_letter_code
_entity_poly.pdbx_strand_id
1 'polypeptide(L)'
;MLTTIVTAAITAVVTGLVTFAIQERRLKTELRTEFMAEVAAKSLLENEQWQKRSFGEIKKRLGGFDDNELRKILVRAGAVRFKGKEENELWGLISRNKGAL
;
A
#
# COMPACT_ATOMS: atom_id res chain seq x y z
N MET A 1 -39.20 -23.52 -23.04
CA MET A 1 -39.49 -22.30 -22.26
C MET A 1 -39.13 -22.46 -20.79
N LEU A 2 -39.75 -23.40 -20.04
CA LEU A 2 -39.43 -23.56 -18.61
C LEU A 2 -37.99 -24.08 -18.36
N THR A 3 -37.55 -25.06 -19.15
CA THR A 3 -36.18 -25.63 -19.06
C THR A 3 -35.11 -24.58 -19.30
N THR A 4 -35.31 -23.70 -20.29
CA THR A 4 -34.39 -22.60 -20.62
C THR A 4 -34.33 -21.52 -19.54
N ILE A 5 -35.45 -21.25 -18.87
CA ILE A 5 -35.49 -20.30 -17.75
C ILE A 5 -34.75 -20.87 -16.54
N VAL A 6 -34.98 -22.16 -16.23
CA VAL A 6 -34.31 -22.84 -15.12
C VAL A 6 -32.81 -22.95 -15.34
N THR A 7 -32.35 -23.32 -16.54
CA THR A 7 -30.92 -23.39 -16.85
C THR A 7 -30.26 -22.01 -16.79
N ALA A 8 -30.91 -20.97 -17.30
CA ALA A 8 -30.42 -19.60 -17.21
C ALA A 8 -30.30 -19.13 -15.75
N ALA A 9 -31.31 -19.41 -14.92
CA ALA A 9 -31.30 -19.07 -13.51
C ALA A 9 -30.17 -19.78 -12.75
N ILE A 10 -29.99 -21.08 -12.97
CA ILE A 10 -28.90 -21.85 -12.35
C ILE A 10 -27.54 -21.31 -12.80
N THR A 11 -27.36 -21.04 -14.09
CA THR A 11 -26.10 -20.52 -14.63
C THR A 11 -25.78 -19.14 -14.04
N ALA A 12 -26.78 -18.26 -13.91
CA ALA A 12 -26.62 -16.95 -13.31
C ALA A 12 -26.20 -17.04 -11.83
N VAL A 13 -26.85 -17.93 -11.06
CA VAL A 13 -26.51 -18.15 -9.65
C VAL A 13 -25.09 -18.67 -9.49
N VAL A 14 -24.71 -19.71 -10.25
CA VAL A 14 -23.36 -20.29 -10.20
C VAL A 14 -22.31 -19.26 -10.60
N THR A 15 -22.54 -18.53 -11.70
CA THR A 15 -21.62 -17.50 -12.19
C THR A 15 -21.47 -16.37 -11.18
N GLY A 16 -22.58 -15.93 -10.57
CA GLY A 16 -22.57 -14.90 -9.53
C GLY A 16 -21.76 -15.31 -8.30
N LEU A 17 -21.96 -16.55 -7.82
CA LEU A 17 -21.21 -17.08 -6.68
C LEU A 17 -19.71 -17.20 -6.95
N VAL A 18 -19.33 -17.75 -8.12
CA VAL A 18 -17.92 -17.87 -8.53
C VAL A 18 -17.29 -16.49 -8.68
N THR A 19 -17.98 -15.56 -9.33
CA THR A 19 -17.50 -14.19 -9.53
C THR A 19 -17.28 -13.48 -8.21
N PHE A 20 -18.25 -13.57 -7.29
CA PHE A 20 -18.14 -13.01 -5.94
C PHE A 20 -16.93 -13.56 -5.18
N ALA A 21 -16.75 -14.88 -5.18
CA ALA A 21 -15.62 -15.53 -4.51
C ALA A 21 -14.26 -15.10 -5.08
N ILE A 22 -14.15 -14.93 -6.41
CA ILE A 22 -12.93 -14.45 -7.06
C ILE A 22 -12.65 -13.00 -6.69
N GLN A 23 -13.66 -12.13 -6.73
CA GLN A 23 -13.51 -10.71 -6.38
C GLN A 23 -13.05 -10.54 -4.93
N GLU A 24 -13.66 -11.27 -3.99
CA GLU A 24 -13.29 -11.20 -2.58
C GLU A 24 -11.83 -11.63 -2.34
N ARG A 25 -11.37 -12.69 -3.04
CA ARG A 25 -9.97 -13.14 -2.95
C ARG A 25 -8.99 -12.12 -3.52
N ARG A 26 -9.30 -11.51 -4.67
CA ARG A 26 -8.47 -10.46 -5.26
C ARG A 26 -8.36 -9.26 -4.34
N LEU A 27 -9.50 -8.77 -3.85
CA LEU A 27 -9.55 -7.65 -2.91
C LEU A 27 -8.71 -7.91 -1.65
N LYS A 28 -8.84 -9.10 -1.04
CA LYS A 28 -8.01 -9.49 0.11
C LYS A 28 -6.52 -9.54 -0.21
N THR A 29 -6.14 -9.99 -1.41
CA THR A 29 -4.73 -10.10 -1.81
C THR A 29 -4.13 -8.73 -2.10
N GLU A 30 -4.87 -7.88 -2.81
CA GLU A 30 -4.45 -6.52 -3.16
C GLU A 30 -4.33 -5.63 -1.93
N LEU A 31 -5.34 -5.65 -1.04
CA LEU A 31 -5.28 -4.99 0.27
C LEU A 31 -4.09 -5.47 1.11
N ARG A 32 -3.79 -6.78 1.09
CA ARG A 32 -2.62 -7.31 1.79
C ARG A 32 -1.32 -6.77 1.22
N THR A 33 -1.16 -6.73 -0.11
CA THR A 33 0.08 -6.23 -0.73
C THR A 33 0.30 -4.76 -0.41
N GLU A 34 -0.73 -3.93 -0.53
CA GLU A 34 -0.63 -2.51 -0.20
C GLU A 34 -0.32 -2.28 1.29
N PHE A 35 -0.97 -3.05 2.17
CA PHE A 35 -0.74 -2.99 3.60
C PHE A 35 0.67 -3.48 3.97
N MET A 36 1.20 -4.50 3.29
CA MET A 36 2.56 -4.98 3.54
C MET A 36 3.62 -3.94 3.15
N ALA A 37 3.44 -3.22 2.04
CA ALA A 37 4.35 -2.15 1.66
C ALA A 37 4.33 -0.99 2.68
N GLU A 38 3.15 -0.65 3.19
CA GLU A 38 2.98 0.35 4.25
C GLU A 38 3.66 -0.09 5.56
N VAL A 39 3.43 -1.34 5.99
CA VAL A 39 4.05 -1.92 7.19
C VAL A 39 5.57 -1.96 7.06
N ALA A 40 6.10 -2.34 5.89
CA ALA A 40 7.53 -2.34 5.63
C ALA A 40 8.12 -0.92 5.68
N ALA A 41 7.46 0.06 5.06
CA ALA A 41 7.87 1.46 5.10
C ALA A 41 7.85 2.03 6.51
N LYS A 42 6.80 1.74 7.28
CA LYS A 42 6.68 2.14 8.68
C LYS A 42 7.81 1.54 9.52
N SER A 43 7.99 0.22 9.46
CA SER A 43 9.06 -0.50 10.18
C SER A 43 10.45 0.05 9.85
N LEU A 44 10.72 0.35 8.58
CA LEU A 44 11.97 0.96 8.13
C LEU A 44 12.23 2.33 8.80
N LEU A 45 11.18 3.14 8.95
CA LEU A 45 11.23 4.48 9.54
C LEU A 45 11.05 4.51 11.06
N GLU A 46 10.62 3.42 11.69
CA GLU A 46 10.57 3.26 13.15
C GLU A 46 11.94 2.96 13.75
N ASN A 47 12.91 2.52 12.93
CA ASN A 47 14.26 2.22 13.39
C ASN A 47 14.90 3.39 14.16
N GLU A 48 15.34 3.11 15.39
CA GLU A 48 15.83 4.13 16.34
C GLU A 48 17.05 4.89 15.85
N GLN A 49 17.89 4.28 14.99
CA GLN A 49 19.13 4.89 14.52
C GLN A 49 18.87 6.19 13.74
N TRP A 50 17.75 6.29 13.00
CA TRP A 50 17.49 7.42 12.10
C TRP A 50 16.10 8.04 12.33
N GLN A 51 16.05 9.32 12.68
CA GLN A 51 14.79 10.09 12.83
C GLN A 51 14.17 10.47 11.49
N LYS A 52 15.02 10.68 10.48
CA LYS A 52 14.68 10.97 9.08
C LYS A 52 15.63 10.17 8.18
N ARG A 53 15.16 9.71 7.02
CA ARG A 53 15.97 9.02 6.00
C ARG A 53 15.83 9.72 4.65
N SER A 54 16.88 9.66 3.83
CA SER A 54 16.78 10.13 2.45
C SER A 54 15.86 9.24 1.63
N PHE A 55 15.13 9.86 0.70
CA PHE A 55 14.25 9.14 -0.21
C PHE A 55 15.00 8.08 -1.02
N GLY A 56 16.23 8.38 -1.44
CA GLY A 56 17.08 7.44 -2.18
C GLY A 56 17.40 6.17 -1.38
N GLU A 57 17.71 6.28 -0.09
CA GLU A 57 17.97 5.11 0.76
C GLU A 57 16.71 4.30 1.04
N ILE A 58 15.56 4.96 1.18
CA ILE A 58 14.26 4.27 1.31
C ILE A 58 13.97 3.48 0.03
N LYS A 59 14.13 4.10 -1.14
CA LYS A 59 13.90 3.48 -2.45
C LYS A 59 14.79 2.24 -2.66
N LYS A 60 16.07 2.31 -2.32
CA LYS A 60 16.98 1.16 -2.41
C LYS A 60 16.56 -0.02 -1.53
N ARG A 61 15.94 0.25 -0.37
CA ARG A 61 15.58 -0.79 0.61
C ARG A 61 14.22 -1.42 0.34
N LEU A 62 13.22 -0.63 -0.06
CA LEU A 62 11.88 -1.14 -0.37
C LEU A 62 11.81 -1.71 -1.79
N GLY A 63 12.46 -1.04 -2.77
CA GLY A 63 12.50 -1.49 -4.17
C GLY A 63 11.14 -1.63 -4.83
N GLY A 64 11.10 -1.88 -6.15
CA GLY A 64 9.88 -2.31 -6.84
C GLY A 64 8.75 -1.28 -7.01
N PHE A 65 8.94 -0.03 -6.58
CA PHE A 65 7.96 1.05 -6.70
C PHE A 65 8.54 2.23 -7.48
N ASP A 66 7.69 2.88 -8.26
CA ASP A 66 8.00 4.18 -8.84
C ASP A 66 8.09 5.27 -7.77
N ASP A 67 8.77 6.39 -8.08
CA ASP A 67 9.02 7.43 -7.10
C ASP A 67 7.73 8.00 -6.49
N ASN A 68 6.72 8.24 -7.33
CA ASN A 68 5.42 8.76 -6.87
C ASN A 68 4.63 7.72 -6.09
N GLU A 69 4.73 6.45 -6.44
CA GLU A 69 4.07 5.36 -5.74
C GLU A 69 4.66 5.17 -4.35
N LEU A 70 6.00 5.16 -4.25
CA LEU A 70 6.71 5.07 -2.99
C LEU A 70 6.36 6.24 -2.06
N ARG A 71 6.27 7.47 -2.57
CA ARG A 71 5.82 8.63 -1.80
C ARG A 71 4.41 8.45 -1.25
N LYS A 72 3.48 7.91 -2.04
CA LYS A 72 2.11 7.61 -1.57
C LYS A 72 2.13 6.56 -0.45
N ILE A 73 2.93 5.51 -0.59
CA ILE A 73 3.10 4.47 0.45
C ILE A 73 3.65 5.09 1.74
N LEU A 74 4.65 5.98 1.65
CA LEU A 74 5.21 6.67 2.80
C LEU A 74 4.18 7.56 3.51
N VAL A 75 3.35 8.29 2.77
CA VAL A 75 2.26 9.09 3.33
C VAL A 75 1.24 8.19 4.04
N ARG A 76 0.84 7.07 3.44
CA ARG A 76 -0.07 6.09 4.07
C ARG A 76 0.52 5.54 5.37
N ALA A 77 1.83 5.27 5.40
CA ALA A 77 2.56 4.83 6.59
C ALA A 77 2.68 5.91 7.69
N GLY A 78 2.16 7.12 7.47
CA GLY A 78 2.23 8.24 8.42
C GLY A 78 3.57 8.99 8.38
N ALA A 79 4.32 8.87 7.30
CA ALA A 79 5.53 9.64 7.06
C ALA A 79 5.25 10.93 6.29
N VAL A 80 6.07 11.94 6.54
CA VAL A 80 6.01 13.24 5.88
C VAL A 80 7.38 13.62 5.32
N ARG A 81 7.33 14.44 4.26
CA ARG A 81 8.51 14.93 3.56
C ARG A 81 9.07 16.15 4.29
N PHE A 82 10.38 16.14 4.54
CA PHE A 82 11.16 17.25 5.05
C PHE A 82 12.16 17.72 3.99
N LYS A 83 12.44 19.03 3.97
CA LYS A 83 13.49 19.59 3.14
C LYS A 83 14.83 19.41 3.87
N GLY A 84 15.72 18.60 3.31
CA GLY A 84 17.09 18.42 3.80
C GLY A 84 18.02 19.55 3.37
N LYS A 85 19.29 19.46 3.77
CA LYS A 85 20.36 20.31 3.22
C LYS A 85 20.63 19.91 1.76
N GLU A 86 20.91 20.89 0.91
CA GLU A 86 21.22 20.69 -0.53
C GLU A 86 20.12 19.98 -1.32
N GLU A 87 18.86 20.41 -1.16
CA GLU A 87 17.68 19.84 -1.85
C GLU A 87 17.43 18.34 -1.59
N ASN A 88 18.15 17.72 -0.67
CA ASN A 88 17.95 16.32 -0.34
C ASN A 88 16.58 16.11 0.28
N GLU A 89 15.84 15.21 -0.33
CA GLU A 89 14.52 14.83 0.16
C GLU A 89 14.63 13.85 1.31
N LEU A 90 14.11 14.25 2.47
CA LEU A 90 14.09 13.44 3.68
C LEU A 90 12.65 13.05 4.03
N TRP A 91 12.49 11.86 4.57
CA TRP A 91 11.22 11.34 5.06
C TRP A 91 11.37 10.85 6.50
N GLY A 92 10.35 11.11 7.31
CA GLY A 92 10.28 10.63 8.68
C GLY A 92 8.85 10.52 9.15
N LEU A 93 8.60 9.66 10.14
CA LEU A 93 7.27 9.49 10.74
C LEU A 93 6.86 10.75 11.49
N ILE A 94 5.58 11.15 11.34
CA ILE A 94 4.98 12.26 12.09
C ILE A 94 5.13 12.02 13.59
N SER A 95 4.85 10.79 14.04
CA SER A 95 4.92 10.40 15.46
C SER A 95 6.28 10.68 16.10
N ARG A 96 7.36 10.63 15.31
CA ARG A 96 8.75 10.83 15.77
C ARG A 96 9.25 12.26 15.56
N ASN A 97 8.63 13.03 14.68
CA ASN A 97 9.12 14.35 14.26
C ASN A 97 8.14 15.50 14.59
N LYS A 98 7.24 15.31 15.56
CA LYS A 98 6.22 16.31 15.96
C LYS A 98 6.79 17.70 16.25
N GLY A 99 8.00 17.79 16.82
CA GLY A 99 8.64 19.07 17.14
C GLY A 99 9.33 19.77 15.96
N ALA A 100 9.36 19.14 14.79
CA ALA A 100 9.99 19.66 13.57
C ALA A 100 9.00 19.86 12.42
N LEU A 101 7.70 19.71 12.71
CA LEU A 101 6.56 20.01 11.85
C LEU A 101 6.02 21.39 12.19
#